data_AF-A0A0E4BS20-F1
#
_entry.id   AF-A0A0E4BS20-F1
#
_cell.length_a   1.000
_cell.length_b   1.000
_cell.length_c   1.000
_cell.angle_alpha   90.00
_cell.angle_beta   90.00
_cell.angle_gamma   90.00
#
_symmetry.space_group_name_H-M   'P 1'
#
loop_
_entity.id
_entity.type
_entity.pdbx_description
1 polymer ?
#
loop_
_entity_poly.entity_id
_entity_poly.type
_entity_poly.pdbx_seq_one_letter_code
_entity_poly.pdbx_strand_id
1 'polypeptide(L)'
;MTLYEHFPADIREVVDAYVVDLRPEPWQIRFLLLIDLLQEKLETGAAATQWRLLQEWTGIVTAILEHLPPDSSVVECLGLMSISFNDQWRAQALGQIERDPMMLDRLVAVCPDWEDIVEKVLEAIQRRPIKAG
;
A
#
# COMPACT_ATOMS: atom_id res chain seq x y z
N MET A 1 10.91 -4.32 -15.28
CA MET A 1 11.70 -4.10 -14.06
C MET A 1 10.70 -3.73 -12.99
N THR A 2 10.69 -4.49 -11.90
CA THR A 2 9.74 -4.35 -10.78
C THR A 2 10.31 -3.43 -9.72
N LEU A 3 9.47 -2.82 -8.88
CA LEU A 3 9.96 -2.01 -7.75
C LEU A 3 10.81 -2.86 -6.81
N TYR A 4 10.42 -4.13 -6.62
CA TYR A 4 11.15 -5.11 -5.81
C TYR A 4 12.65 -5.19 -6.15
N GLU A 5 13.01 -5.22 -7.44
CA GLU A 5 14.41 -5.35 -7.89
C GLU A 5 15.32 -4.18 -7.46
N HIS A 6 14.73 -3.03 -7.14
CA HIS A 6 15.45 -1.84 -6.69
C HIS A 6 15.59 -1.74 -5.17
N PHE A 7 14.97 -2.64 -4.41
CA PHE A 7 15.04 -2.58 -2.95
C PHE A 7 16.37 -3.11 -2.41
N PRO A 8 16.87 -2.49 -1.30
CA PRO A 8 17.89 -3.09 -0.47
C PRO A 8 17.54 -4.53 -0.05
N ALA A 9 18.55 -5.36 0.23
CA ALA A 9 18.36 -6.79 0.50
C ALA A 9 17.44 -7.06 1.70
N ASP A 10 17.59 -6.29 2.77
CA ASP A 10 16.77 -6.34 3.98
C ASP A 10 15.28 -6.07 3.68
N ILE A 11 14.98 -5.09 2.83
CA ILE A 11 13.59 -4.81 2.44
C ILE A 11 13.03 -5.92 1.53
N ARG A 12 13.87 -6.48 0.65
CA ARG A 12 13.45 -7.62 -0.19
C ARG A 12 13.14 -8.85 0.65
N GLU A 13 13.94 -9.16 1.67
CA GLU A 13 13.67 -10.25 2.62
C GLU A 13 12.32 -10.06 3.35
N VAL A 14 11.99 -8.82 3.74
CA VAL A 14 10.68 -8.50 4.31
C VAL A 14 9.56 -8.77 3.31
N VAL A 15 9.70 -8.30 2.06
CA VAL A 15 8.70 -8.56 1.00
C VAL A 15 8.53 -10.05 0.78
N ASP A 16 9.61 -10.82 0.68
CA ASP A 16 9.57 -12.26 0.43
C ASP A 16 8.84 -13.01 1.56
N ALA A 17 9.13 -12.66 2.82
CA ALA A 17 8.45 -13.23 3.99
C ALA A 17 6.93 -12.97 3.94
N TYR A 18 6.54 -11.70 3.73
CA TYR A 18 5.12 -11.34 3.60
C TYR A 18 4.47 -12.03 2.40
N VAL A 19 5.14 -12.15 1.26
CA VAL A 19 4.57 -12.86 0.08
C VAL A 19 4.29 -14.31 0.39
N VAL A 20 5.15 -14.98 1.16
CA VAL A 20 4.92 -16.38 1.58
C VAL A 20 3.69 -16.47 2.49
N ASP A 21 3.61 -15.61 3.50
CA ASP A 21 2.55 -15.64 4.51
C ASP A 21 1.19 -15.19 3.94
N LEU A 22 1.17 -14.23 3.02
CA LEU A 22 -0.05 -13.65 2.46
C LEU A 22 -0.63 -14.48 1.30
N ARG A 23 0.17 -15.30 0.62
CA ARG A 23 -0.26 -16.08 -0.54
C ARG A 23 -1.49 -16.98 -0.28
N PRO A 24 -1.58 -17.75 0.82
CA PRO A 24 -2.75 -18.59 1.07
C PRO A 24 -4.00 -17.79 1.48
N GLU A 25 -3.82 -16.55 1.93
CA GLU A 25 -4.88 -15.76 2.54
C GLU A 25 -5.81 -15.09 1.51
N PRO A 26 -7.09 -14.87 1.85
CA PRO A 26 -8.00 -14.05 1.05
C PRO A 26 -7.62 -12.56 1.15
N TRP A 27 -8.03 -11.77 0.15
CA TRP A 27 -7.68 -10.35 0.06
C TRP A 27 -8.04 -9.50 1.28
N GLN A 28 -9.17 -9.78 1.93
CA GLN A 28 -9.55 -9.08 3.16
C GLN A 28 -8.50 -9.28 4.27
N ILE A 29 -8.02 -10.51 4.47
CA ILE A 29 -6.99 -10.83 5.45
C ILE A 29 -5.66 -10.22 5.04
N ARG A 30 -5.30 -10.31 3.74
CA ARG A 30 -4.08 -9.68 3.24
C ARG A 30 -4.05 -8.18 3.52
N PHE A 31 -5.17 -7.52 3.28
CA PHE A 31 -5.31 -6.09 3.52
C PHE A 31 -5.13 -5.74 4.98
N LEU A 32 -5.85 -6.41 5.88
CA LEU A 32 -5.73 -6.16 7.32
C LEU A 32 -4.29 -6.35 7.81
N LEU A 33 -3.61 -7.43 7.39
CA LEU A 33 -2.21 -7.67 7.76
C LEU A 33 -1.26 -6.58 7.24
N LEU A 34 -1.51 -6.04 6.04
CA LEU A 34 -0.73 -4.93 5.50
C LEU A 34 -1.03 -3.60 6.21
N ILE A 35 -2.24 -3.39 6.71
CA ILE A 35 -2.58 -2.25 7.56
C ILE A 35 -1.94 -2.39 8.94
N ASP A 36 -1.93 -3.58 9.53
CA ASP A 36 -1.25 -3.84 10.81
C ASP A 36 0.26 -3.56 10.70
N LEU A 37 0.90 -3.95 9.59
CA LEU A 37 2.30 -3.60 9.29
C LEU A 37 2.52 -2.06 9.23
N LEU A 38 1.55 -1.30 8.71
CA LEU A 38 1.64 0.16 8.73
C LEU A 38 1.61 0.69 10.16
N GLN A 39 0.66 0.22 10.96
CA GLN A 39 0.51 0.63 12.35
C GLN A 39 1.77 0.33 13.17
N GLU A 40 2.32 -0.88 13.03
CA GLU A 40 3.58 -1.28 13.69
C GLU A 40 4.72 -0.33 13.34
N LYS A 41 4.89 0.02 12.05
CA LYS A 41 5.91 0.97 11.61
C LYS A 41 5.70 2.36 12.20
N LEU A 42 4.46 2.84 12.29
CA LEU A 42 4.14 4.16 12.82
C LEU A 42 4.29 4.24 14.34
N GLU A 43 4.00 3.16 15.08
CA GLU A 43 4.13 3.08 16.53
C GLU A 43 5.59 2.96 16.98
N THR A 44 6.40 2.20 16.24
CA THR A 44 7.83 2.00 16.54
C THR A 44 8.71 3.14 16.01
N GLY A 45 8.18 3.93 15.07
CA GLY A 45 8.87 5.00 14.38
C GLY A 45 8.92 6.32 15.14
N ALA A 46 10.01 7.07 14.96
CA ALA A 46 10.05 8.45 15.44
C ALA A 46 9.10 9.34 14.62
N ALA A 47 8.41 10.28 15.29
CA ALA A 47 7.51 11.23 14.64
C ALA A 47 8.17 12.00 13.47
N ALA A 48 9.44 12.37 13.61
CA ALA A 48 10.21 13.07 12.59
C ALA A 48 10.44 12.25 11.29
N THR A 49 10.24 10.93 11.33
CA THR A 49 10.45 10.01 10.21
C THR A 49 9.16 9.40 9.65
N GLN A 50 7.99 9.80 10.13
CA GLN A 50 6.70 9.22 9.71
C GLN A 50 6.49 9.22 8.19
N TRP A 51 6.83 10.31 7.49
CA TRP A 51 6.72 10.38 6.02
C TRP A 51 7.60 9.33 5.32
N ARG A 52 8.78 9.02 5.87
CA ARG A 52 9.69 8.02 5.30
C ARG A 52 9.15 6.60 5.53
N LEU A 53 8.58 6.36 6.70
CA LEU A 53 7.96 5.09 7.06
C LEU A 53 6.72 4.80 6.19
N LEU A 54 5.90 5.82 5.92
CA LEU A 54 4.77 5.73 4.98
C LEU A 54 5.23 5.43 3.55
N GLN A 55 6.29 6.08 3.07
CA GLN A 55 6.87 5.79 1.75
C GLN A 55 7.43 4.37 1.67
N GLU A 56 8.14 3.91 2.71
CA GLU A 56 8.70 2.57 2.77
C GLU A 56 7.59 1.51 2.78
N TRP A 57 6.58 1.68 3.64
CA TRP A 57 5.41 0.81 3.68
C TRP A 57 4.70 0.74 2.33
N THR A 58 4.44 1.89 1.70
CA THR A 58 3.84 1.95 0.36
C THR A 58 4.68 1.17 -0.67
N GLY A 59 6.01 1.27 -0.54
CA GLY A 59 6.94 0.52 -1.37
C GLY A 59 6.84 -0.99 -1.18
N ILE A 60 6.82 -1.45 0.08
CA ILE A 60 6.65 -2.87 0.43
C ILE A 60 5.30 -3.39 -0.10
N VAL A 61 4.20 -2.68 0.15
CA VAL A 61 2.86 -3.03 -0.37
C VAL A 61 2.89 -3.17 -1.89
N THR A 62 3.48 -2.18 -2.59
CA THR A 62 3.57 -2.22 -4.06
C THR A 62 4.34 -3.46 -4.54
N ALA A 63 5.49 -3.77 -3.93
CA ALA A 63 6.28 -4.95 -4.29
C ALA A 63 5.57 -6.27 -3.96
N ILE A 64 4.80 -6.33 -2.87
CA ILE A 64 3.97 -7.50 -2.55
C ILE A 64 2.90 -7.70 -3.63
N LEU A 65 2.23 -6.63 -4.08
CA LEU A 65 1.25 -6.68 -5.18
C LEU A 65 1.88 -7.09 -6.52
N GLU A 66 3.17 -6.81 -6.76
CA GLU A 66 3.88 -7.32 -7.93
C GLU A 66 4.05 -8.84 -7.91
N HIS A 67 4.14 -9.45 -6.73
CA HIS A 67 4.27 -10.90 -6.54
C HIS A 67 2.93 -11.62 -6.38
N LEU A 68 1.93 -10.92 -5.85
CA LEU A 68 0.57 -11.40 -5.66
C LEU A 68 -0.35 -10.61 -6.61
N PRO A 69 -0.68 -11.17 -7.80
CA PRO A 69 -1.39 -10.45 -8.85
C PRO A 69 -2.62 -9.73 -8.29
N PRO A 70 -2.71 -8.39 -8.45
CA PRO A 70 -3.80 -7.62 -7.87
C PRO A 70 -5.14 -8.01 -8.51
N ASP A 71 -6.17 -8.11 -7.67
CA ASP A 71 -7.55 -8.36 -8.09
C ASP A 71 -8.38 -7.08 -7.94
N SER A 72 -8.55 -6.35 -9.05
CA SER A 72 -9.30 -5.10 -9.03
C SER A 72 -10.81 -5.27 -8.88
N SER A 73 -11.33 -6.50 -8.73
CA SER A 73 -12.73 -6.73 -8.39
C SER A 73 -13.00 -6.72 -6.88
N VAL A 74 -11.92 -6.73 -6.08
CA VAL A 74 -11.98 -6.77 -4.61
C VAL A 74 -11.66 -5.40 -4.03
N VAL A 75 -12.52 -4.91 -3.15
CA VAL A 75 -12.46 -3.54 -2.59
C VAL A 75 -11.15 -3.29 -1.85
N GLU A 76 -10.69 -4.26 -1.07
CA GLU A 76 -9.46 -4.17 -0.29
C GLU A 76 -8.22 -4.10 -1.19
N CYS A 77 -8.20 -4.88 -2.27
CA CYS A 77 -7.12 -4.82 -3.25
C CYS A 77 -7.13 -3.49 -4.02
N LEU A 78 -8.31 -3.01 -4.41
CA LEU A 78 -8.47 -1.69 -5.02
C LEU A 78 -7.97 -0.57 -4.10
N GLY A 79 -8.24 -0.67 -2.80
CA GLY A 79 -7.70 0.22 -1.78
C GLY A 79 -6.17 0.30 -1.85
N LEU A 80 -5.49 -0.85 -1.74
CA LEU A 80 -4.02 -0.91 -1.81
C LEU A 80 -3.48 -0.42 -3.17
N MET A 81 -4.16 -0.73 -4.27
CA MET A 81 -3.78 -0.24 -5.60
C MET A 81 -3.83 1.29 -5.69
N SER A 82 -4.82 1.93 -5.06
CA SER A 82 -5.03 3.39 -5.11
C SER A 82 -3.88 4.20 -4.49
N ILE A 83 -3.11 3.60 -3.59
CA ILE A 83 -1.98 4.22 -2.92
C ILE A 83 -0.62 3.67 -3.39
N SER A 84 -0.61 2.69 -4.28
CA SER A 84 0.62 2.04 -4.75
C SER A 84 1.52 2.98 -5.56
N PHE A 85 2.81 2.62 -5.68
CA PHE A 85 3.75 3.30 -6.57
C PHE A 85 3.61 2.90 -8.04
N ASN A 86 2.70 1.99 -8.38
CA ASN A 86 2.39 1.65 -9.76
C ASN A 86 1.32 2.61 -10.32
N ASP A 87 1.73 3.51 -11.20
CA ASP A 87 0.85 4.54 -11.76
C ASP A 87 -0.36 3.97 -12.51
N GLN A 88 -0.19 2.82 -13.19
CA GLN A 88 -1.28 2.16 -13.92
C GLN A 88 -2.33 1.59 -12.94
N TRP A 89 -1.88 0.91 -11.88
CA TRP A 89 -2.79 0.39 -10.86
C TRP A 89 -3.50 1.51 -10.12
N ARG A 90 -2.79 2.58 -9.78
CA ARG A 90 -3.39 3.75 -9.14
C ARG A 90 -4.44 4.39 -10.03
N ALA A 91 -4.13 4.65 -11.30
CA ALA A 91 -5.10 5.22 -12.25
C ALA A 91 -6.33 4.32 -12.43
N GLN A 92 -6.14 3.00 -12.51
CA GLN A 92 -7.23 2.04 -12.59
C GLN A 92 -8.12 2.05 -11.34
N ALA A 93 -7.51 2.03 -10.15
CA ALA A 93 -8.24 2.03 -8.88
C ALA A 93 -9.03 3.33 -8.70
N LEU A 94 -8.39 4.49 -8.91
CA LEU A 94 -9.07 5.80 -8.83
C LEU A 94 -10.24 5.89 -9.82
N GLY A 95 -10.05 5.45 -11.05
CA GLY A 95 -11.13 5.44 -12.05
C GLY A 95 -12.28 4.47 -11.71
N GLN A 96 -12.07 3.46 -10.85
CA GLN A 96 -13.16 2.61 -10.35
C GLN A 96 -13.85 3.25 -9.14
N ILE A 97 -13.08 3.84 -8.23
CA ILE A 97 -13.59 4.58 -7.07
C ILE A 97 -14.50 5.73 -7.53
N GLU A 98 -14.10 6.48 -8.55
CA GLU A 98 -14.91 7.56 -9.14
C GLU A 98 -16.24 7.07 -9.72
N ARG A 99 -16.27 5.83 -10.25
CA ARG A 99 -17.47 5.24 -10.86
C ARG A 99 -18.39 4.56 -9.85
N ASP A 100 -17.87 4.13 -8.71
CA ASP A 100 -18.60 3.47 -7.65
C ASP A 100 -18.25 4.10 -6.29
N PRO A 101 -18.91 5.21 -5.92
CA PRO A 101 -18.64 5.90 -4.65
C PRO A 101 -18.86 5.02 -3.41
N MET A 102 -19.72 4.00 -3.48
CA MET A 102 -19.95 3.05 -2.37
C MET A 102 -18.76 2.13 -2.12
N MET A 103 -17.77 2.11 -3.01
CA MET A 103 -16.50 1.43 -2.75
C MET A 103 -15.81 2.01 -1.51
N LEU A 104 -15.76 3.34 -1.38
CA LEU A 104 -15.10 3.99 -0.26
C LEU A 104 -15.81 3.65 1.06
N ASP A 105 -17.15 3.69 1.07
CA ASP A 105 -17.96 3.29 2.22
C ASP A 105 -17.67 1.84 2.66
N ARG A 106 -17.52 0.92 1.69
CA ARG A 106 -17.18 -0.48 1.96
C ARG A 106 -15.77 -0.63 2.53
N LEU A 107 -14.82 0.15 2.03
CA LEU A 107 -13.44 0.11 2.50
C LEU A 107 -13.32 0.71 3.91
N VAL A 108 -14.03 1.81 4.19
CA VAL A 108 -14.14 2.42 5.52
C VAL A 108 -14.83 1.49 6.52
N ALA A 109 -15.80 0.68 6.07
CA ALA A 109 -16.42 -0.34 6.92
C ALA A 109 -15.44 -1.43 7.38
N VAL A 110 -14.37 -1.70 6.61
CA VAL A 110 -13.30 -2.65 6.97
C VAL A 110 -12.17 -1.96 7.73
N CYS A 111 -11.76 -0.76 7.31
CA CYS A 111 -10.70 0.05 7.91
C CYS A 111 -11.21 1.49 8.08
N PRO A 112 -11.73 1.85 9.27
CA PRO A 112 -12.31 3.17 9.52
C PRO A 112 -11.36 4.34 9.26
N ASP A 113 -10.05 4.13 9.46
CA ASP A 113 -9.02 5.14 9.28
C ASP A 113 -8.52 5.25 7.83
N TRP A 114 -9.14 4.54 6.88
CA TRP A 114 -8.64 4.43 5.52
C TRP A 114 -8.43 5.80 4.83
N GLU A 115 -9.35 6.74 4.98
CA GLU A 115 -9.24 8.06 4.35
C GLU A 115 -8.02 8.84 4.87
N ASP A 116 -7.80 8.82 6.20
CA ASP A 116 -6.64 9.46 6.84
C ASP A 116 -5.32 8.79 6.43
N ILE A 117 -5.32 7.45 6.28
CA ILE A 117 -4.17 6.72 5.74
C ILE A 117 -3.86 7.19 4.31
N VAL A 118 -4.86 7.26 3.43
CA VAL A 118 -4.68 7.72 2.05
C VAL A 118 -4.13 9.14 2.02
N GLU A 119 -4.71 10.06 2.78
CA GLU A 119 -4.25 11.46 2.85
C GLU A 119 -2.77 11.53 3.28
N LYS A 120 -2.41 10.88 4.39
CA LYS A 120 -1.04 10.86 4.91
C LYS A 120 -0.06 10.21 3.95
N VAL A 121 -0.45 9.14 3.28
CA VAL A 121 0.38 8.49 2.26
C VAL A 121 0.61 9.45 1.10
N LEU A 122 -0.44 10.09 0.56
CA LEU A 122 -0.30 11.05 -0.54
C LEU A 122 0.59 12.23 -0.17
N GLU A 123 0.43 12.79 1.04
CA GLU A 123 1.33 13.82 1.56
C GLU A 123 2.77 13.33 1.64
N ALA A 124 2.98 12.11 2.15
CA ALA A 124 4.31 11.51 2.24
C ALA A 124 4.93 11.32 0.86
N ILE A 125 4.18 10.85 -0.14
CA ILE A 125 4.64 10.66 -1.51
C ILE A 125 5.03 12.00 -2.14
N GLN A 126 4.25 13.07 -1.92
CA GLN A 126 4.57 14.41 -2.41
C GLN A 126 5.83 15.00 -1.78
N ARG A 127 6.15 14.63 -0.53
CA ARG A 127 7.39 14.99 0.15
C ARG A 127 8.62 14.22 -0.34
N ARG A 128 8.51 13.39 -1.38
CA ARG A 128 9.70 12.82 -2.03
C ARG A 128 10.67 13.96 -2.38
N PRO A 129 11.96 13.85 -2.02
CA PRO A 129 12.96 14.74 -2.59
C PRO A 129 12.83 14.62 -4.10
N ILE A 130 12.53 15.74 -4.77
CA ILE A 130 12.61 15.83 -6.22
C ILE A 130 14.08 15.57 -6.55
N LYS A 131 14.45 14.32 -6.80
CA LYS A 131 15.59 14.06 -7.67
C LYS A 131 15.08 14.33 -9.08
N ALA A 132 15.14 15.61 -9.44
CA ALA A 132 15.48 15.97 -10.80
C ALA A 132 16.86 15.35 -11.04
N GLY A 133 16.87 14.21 -11.72
CA GLY A 133 18.05 13.49 -12.14
C GLY A 133 17.70 12.79 -13.44
#